data_AF-R7CXR2-F1
#
_entry.id   AF-R7CXR2-F1
#
_cell.length_a   1.000
_cell.length_b   1.000
_cell.length_c   1.000
_cell.angle_alpha   90.00
_cell.angle_beta   90.00
_cell.angle_gamma   90.00
#
_symmetry.space_group_name_H-M   'P 1'
#
loop_
_entity.id
_entity.type
_entity.pdbx_description
1 polymer ?
#
loop_
_entity_poly.entity_id
_entity_poly.type
_entity_poly.pdbx_seq_one_letter_code
_entity_poly.pdbx_strand_id
1 'polypeptide(L)'
;MEEKITKEFIDGLLQWGQERLDKGDYPKETVRVNVSHSIPDCRVYIDAMVHTLALHWENPLFRPMVEEFDEFRHLLTDHPTAS
;
A
#
# COMPACT_ATOMS: atom_id res chain seq x y z
N MET A 1 17.62 10.79 -5.45
CA MET A 1 18.32 9.64 -4.85
C MET A 1 17.50 8.43 -5.24
N GLU A 2 18.05 7.42 -5.91
CA GLU A 2 17.33 6.15 -6.07
C GLU A 2 17.22 5.52 -4.68
N GLU A 3 16.06 5.68 -4.04
CA GLU A 3 15.75 4.91 -2.85
C GLU A 3 15.78 3.43 -3.25
N LYS A 4 16.82 2.74 -2.78
CA LYS A 4 16.93 1.31 -2.99
C LYS A 4 15.78 0.68 -2.23
N ILE A 5 14.78 0.19 -2.97
CA ILE A 5 13.78 -0.72 -2.44
C ILE A 5 14.53 -1.93 -1.88
N THR A 6 14.62 -2.02 -0.56
CA THR A 6 15.26 -3.13 0.14
C THR A 6 14.22 -4.18 0.52
N LYS A 7 14.68 -5.41 0.73
CA LYS A 7 13.81 -6.48 1.25
C LYS A 7 13.16 -6.08 2.57
N GLU A 8 13.89 -5.41 3.46
CA GLU A 8 13.35 -4.94 4.75
C GLU A 8 12.21 -3.93 4.57
N PHE A 9 12.34 -3.02 3.60
CA PHE A 9 11.28 -2.07 3.27
C PHE A 9 10.03 -2.78 2.74
N ILE A 10 10.21 -3.75 1.82
CA ILE A 10 9.12 -4.55 1.29
C ILE A 10 8.45 -5.38 2.38
N ASP A 11 9.22 -6.10 3.20
CA ASP A 11 8.69 -6.87 4.34
C ASP A 11 7.86 -5.96 5.27
N GLY A 12 8.31 -4.73 5.54
CA GLY A 12 7.54 -3.75 6.31
C GLY A 12 6.21 -3.36 5.66
N LEU A 13 6.20 -3.13 4.34
CA LEU A 13 4.97 -2.84 3.60
C LEU A 13 4.01 -4.04 3.57
N LEU A 14 4.52 -5.25 3.33
CA LEU A 14 3.73 -6.48 3.32
C LEU A 14 3.11 -6.74 4.68
N GLN A 15 3.90 -6.59 5.76
CA GLN A 15 3.41 -6.76 7.11
C GLN A 15 2.29 -5.74 7.43
N TRP A 16 2.50 -4.46 7.11
CA TRP A 16 1.48 -3.43 7.33
C TRP A 16 0.18 -3.75 6.58
N GLY A 17 0.27 -4.15 5.31
CA GLY A 17 -0.90 -4.51 4.50
C GLY A 17 -1.64 -5.71 5.09
N GLN A 18 -0.90 -6.75 5.48
CA GLN A 18 -1.47 -7.96 6.08
C GLN A 18 -2.15 -7.67 7.42
N GLU A 19 -1.53 -6.86 8.28
CA GLU A 19 -2.11 -6.45 9.57
C GLU A 19 -3.40 -5.64 9.38
N ARG A 20 -3.45 -4.76 8.38
CA ARG A 20 -4.65 -3.98 8.05
C ARG A 20 -5.80 -4.88 7.57
N LEU A 21 -5.48 -5.86 6.72
CA LEU A 21 -6.47 -6.84 6.25
C LEU A 21 -7.04 -7.67 7.41
N ASP A 22 -6.18 -8.13 8.33
CA ASP A 22 -6.56 -8.91 9.51
C ASP A 22 -7.42 -8.10 10.49
N LYS A 23 -6.97 -6.87 10.83
CA LYS A 23 -7.70 -5.96 11.72
C LYS A 23 -9.00 -5.43 11.09
N GLY A 24 -9.12 -5.46 9.77
CA GLY A 24 -10.23 -4.84 9.06
C GLY A 24 -10.22 -3.31 9.08
N ASP A 25 -9.12 -2.70 9.54
CA ASP A 25 -8.96 -1.27 9.81
C ASP A 25 -8.45 -0.54 8.58
N TYR A 26 -9.26 -0.59 7.51
CA TYR A 26 -9.06 0.14 6.27
C TYR A 26 -10.36 0.86 5.91
N PRO A 27 -10.29 2.00 5.20
CA PRO A 27 -11.48 2.75 4.82
C PRO A 27 -12.45 1.88 4.02
N LYS A 28 -13.73 1.94 4.40
CA LYS A 28 -14.82 1.30 3.64
C LYS A 28 -15.31 2.18 2.49
N GLU A 29 -14.89 3.44 2.47
CA GLU A 29 -15.22 4.42 1.46
C GLU A 29 -14.11 4.51 0.41
N THR A 30 -14.42 5.18 -0.70
CA THR A 30 -13.45 5.41 -1.77
C THR A 30 -12.35 6.35 -1.29
N VAL A 31 -11.10 5.88 -1.32
CA VAL A 31 -9.93 6.68 -0.96
C VAL A 31 -9.34 7.28 -2.21
N ARG A 32 -9.26 8.61 -2.26
CA ARG A 32 -8.59 9.31 -3.34
C ARG A 32 -7.10 9.47 -3.00
N VAL A 33 -6.26 8.66 -3.64
CA VAL A 33 -4.80 8.70 -3.46
C VAL A 33 -4.22 9.94 -4.13
N ASN A 34 -4.69 10.26 -5.34
CA ASN A 34 -4.30 11.47 -6.04
C ASN A 34 -5.44 11.96 -6.96
N VAL A 35 -5.21 13.06 -7.69
CA VAL A 35 -6.24 13.64 -8.57
C VAL A 35 -6.77 12.68 -9.62
N SER A 36 -5.99 11.67 -10.02
CA SER A 36 -6.30 10.71 -11.08
C SER A 36 -6.56 9.30 -10.56
N HIS A 37 -6.25 9.00 -9.30
CA HIS A 37 -6.31 7.66 -8.75
C HIS A 37 -7.17 7.62 -7.48
N SER A 38 -8.26 6.85 -7.58
CA SER A 38 -9.20 6.61 -6.50
C SER A 38 -9.37 5.11 -6.32
N ILE A 39 -9.26 4.64 -5.08
CA ILE A 39 -9.40 3.25 -4.70
C ILE A 39 -10.81 3.05 -4.14
N PRO A 40 -11.72 2.41 -4.88
CA PRO A 40 -13.09 2.22 -4.43
C PRO A 40 -13.21 1.15 -3.34
N ASP A 41 -12.34 0.13 -3.38
CA ASP A 41 -12.32 -0.96 -2.40
C ASP A 41 -10.91 -1.14 -1.87
N CYS A 42 -10.65 -0.53 -0.71
CA CYS A 42 -9.33 -0.55 -0.08
C CYS A 42 -8.90 -1.96 0.31
N ARG A 43 -9.85 -2.86 0.61
CA ARG A 43 -9.53 -4.25 0.97
C ARG A 43 -8.92 -4.97 -0.23
N VAL A 44 -9.62 -4.92 -1.36
CA VAL A 44 -9.17 -5.58 -2.60
C VAL A 44 -7.84 -4.99 -3.07
N TYR A 45 -7.69 -3.67 -2.96
CA TYR A 45 -6.44 -3.00 -3.29
C TYR A 45 -5.27 -3.48 -2.41
N ILE A 46 -5.42 -3.44 -1.08
CA ILE A 46 -4.35 -3.86 -0.16
C ILE A 46 -3.99 -5.34 -0.40
N ASP A 47 -4.97 -6.22 -0.57
CA ASP A 47 -4.75 -7.64 -0.86
C ASP A 47 -3.96 -7.85 -2.16
N ALA A 48 -4.35 -7.14 -3.23
CA ALA A 48 -3.67 -7.19 -4.52
C ALA A 48 -2.21 -6.68 -4.42
N MET A 49 -1.97 -5.58 -3.70
CA MET A 49 -0.63 -5.01 -3.54
C MET A 49 0.25 -5.95 -2.71
N VAL A 50 -0.25 -6.49 -1.60
CA VAL A 50 0.49 -7.46 -0.77
C VAL A 50 0.89 -8.68 -1.61
N HIS A 51 -0.04 -9.25 -2.37
CA HIS A 51 0.25 -10.43 -3.19
C HIS A 51 1.26 -10.12 -4.32
N THR A 52 1.07 -8.98 -5.00
CA THR A 52 1.92 -8.57 -6.12
C THR A 52 3.34 -8.28 -5.65
N LEU A 53 3.48 -7.52 -4.58
CA LEU A 53 4.79 -7.18 -4.03
C LEU A 53 5.49 -8.41 -3.46
N ALA A 54 4.78 -9.32 -2.78
CA ALA A 54 5.38 -10.55 -2.25
C ALA A 54 6.04 -11.42 -3.35
N LEU A 55 5.48 -11.43 -4.56
CA LEU A 55 5.98 -12.24 -5.68
C LEU A 55 6.92 -11.50 -6.62
N HIS A 56 6.77 -10.18 -6.76
CA HIS A 56 7.37 -9.45 -7.88
C HIS A 56 8.23 -8.25 -7.46
N TRP A 57 8.40 -7.96 -6.17
CA TRP A 57 9.19 -6.80 -5.71
C TRP A 57 10.63 -6.74 -6.22
N GLU A 58 11.25 -7.90 -6.49
CA GLU A 58 12.61 -7.98 -7.04
C GLU A 58 12.70 -7.48 -8.49
N ASN A 59 11.57 -7.46 -9.20
CA ASN A 59 11.51 -6.99 -10.58
C ASN A 59 11.39 -5.44 -10.59
N PRO A 60 12.37 -4.73 -11.21
CA PRO A 60 12.37 -3.27 -11.22
C PRO A 60 11.16 -2.64 -11.93
N LEU A 61 10.42 -3.40 -12.75
CA LEU A 61 9.16 -2.93 -13.35
C LEU A 61 8.06 -2.68 -12.31
N PHE A 62 8.17 -3.27 -11.12
CA PHE A 62 7.20 -3.15 -10.04
C PHE A 62 7.56 -2.07 -9.02
N ARG A 63 8.69 -1.36 -9.20
CA ARG A 63 9.05 -0.21 -8.34
C ARG A 63 7.92 0.83 -8.22
N PRO A 64 7.22 1.22 -9.31
CA PRO A 64 6.12 2.17 -9.21
C PRO A 64 4.96 1.66 -8.32
N MET A 65 4.71 0.34 -8.30
CA MET A 65 3.68 -0.23 -7.42
C MET A 65 4.11 -0.19 -5.95
N VAL A 66 5.40 -0.39 -5.66
CA VAL A 66 5.93 -0.26 -4.31
C VAL A 66 5.77 1.18 -3.81
N GLU A 67 6.15 2.16 -4.63
CA GLU A 67 6.01 3.58 -4.31
C GLU A 67 4.54 3.95 -4.09
N GLU A 68 3.64 3.52 -4.98
CA GLU A 68 2.21 3.79 -4.84
C GLU A 68 1.63 3.18 -3.54
N PHE A 69 2.05 1.97 -3.18
CA PHE A 69 1.57 1.33 -1.95
C PHE A 69 2.08 2.02 -0.69
N ASP A 70 3.32 2.51 -0.71
CA ASP A 70 3.88 3.30 0.38
C ASP A 70 3.20 4.68 0.50
N GLU A 71 2.87 5.35 -0.61
CA GLU A 71 2.07 6.58 -0.61
C GLU A 71 0.68 6.33 -0.01
N PHE A 72 0.02 5.24 -0.41
CA PHE A 72 -1.26 4.83 0.17
C PHE A 72 -1.15 4.57 1.68
N ARG A 73 -0.07 3.89 2.12
CA ARG A 73 0.22 3.68 3.54
C ARG A 73 0.36 4.99 4.30
N HIS A 74 1.15 5.92 3.76
CA HIS A 74 1.36 7.24 4.35
C HIS A 74 0.06 8.02 4.45
N LEU A 75 -0.77 8.00 3.40
CA LEU A 75 -2.07 8.66 3.40
C LEU A 75 -2.99 8.14 4.52
N LEU A 76 -2.99 6.82 4.78
CA LEU A 76 -3.78 6.23 5.86
C LEU A 76 -3.18 6.38 7.27
N THR A 77 -1.90 6.74 7.37
CA THR A 77 -1.19 6.85 8.66
C THR A 77 -1.04 8.31 9.11
N ASP A 78 -0.88 9.23 8.17
CA ASP A 78 -0.69 10.67 8.41
C ASP A 78 -2.02 11.43 8.52
N HIS A 79 -3.08 10.95 7.84
CA HIS A 79 -4.45 11.35 8.14
C HIS A 79 -5.07 10.34 9.11
N PRO A 80 -5.09 10.60 10.43
CA PRO A 80 -6.06 9.94 11.27
C PRO A 80 -7.43 10.30 10.70
N THR A 81 -8.14 9.32 10.15
CA THR A 81 -9.56 9.43 9.87
C THR A 81 -10.20 10.07 11.10
N ALA A 82 -10.58 11.34 10.95
CA ALA A 82 -11.17 12.14 12.01
C ALA A 82 -12.36 11.36 12.55
N SER A 83 -12.29 11.05 13.85
CA SER A 83 -13.40 10.47 14.63
C SER A 83 -14.61 11.39 14.66
#